data_AF-A0A353B8J5-F1
#
_entry.id   AF-A0A353B8J5-F1
#
_cell.length_a   1.000
_cell.length_b   1.000
_cell.length_c   1.000
_cell.angle_alpha   90.00
_cell.angle_beta   90.00
_cell.angle_gamma   90.00
#
_symmetry.space_group_name_H-M   'P 1'
#
loop_
_entity.id
_entity.type
_entity.pdbx_description
1 polymer ?
#
loop_
_entity_poly.entity_id
_entity_poly.type
_entity_poly.pdbx_seq_one_letter_code
_entity_poly.pdbx_strand_id
1 'polypeptide(L)'
;MTNTLWRRLISFLLCLIAGQSVLIADELRLIRYTDLWASSPARIADAAGITYLPELKRLLISDSEISEYGQLKDPKTGEKIFKGRNIFECSLDAMTLHRSYQALPTDPRKSEPVGIAWNPLDRHVYVVDDNEKRILRYRFNDRSRFGSPVATTLTSRNGAYTDPEGIAVDPTTGDLLIVSGTKNERVLRYHFHVERDEFEFISEFSVAEHISDPEGIAIHPVDRHIFAVSSGGIAEFTARGRFVHFFEFRLPKTMNVVLRLPGGATFAPSSDTDDSNDELSLYVTCRGVDNGQFPEQNSLDGGLAEFELLRTPKPKRD
;
A
#
# COMPACT_ATOMS: atom_id res chain seq x y z
N MET A 1 -31.93 49.81 -61.74
CA MET A 1 -32.61 50.87 -60.96
C MET A 1 -33.35 50.18 -59.83
N THR A 2 -32.70 50.01 -58.68
CA THR A 2 -32.88 50.81 -57.44
C THR A 2 -34.16 50.45 -56.68
N ASN A 3 -33.96 49.94 -55.44
CA ASN A 3 -34.70 50.28 -54.20
C ASN A 3 -36.20 49.87 -54.13
N THR A 4 -36.79 49.35 -53.04
CA THR A 4 -36.51 49.45 -51.59
C THR A 4 -37.61 48.72 -50.78
N LEU A 5 -37.26 48.17 -49.59
CA LEU A 5 -38.08 47.96 -48.36
C LEU A 5 -39.29 46.96 -48.42
N TRP A 6 -39.67 46.12 -47.43
CA TRP A 6 -39.31 45.91 -46.01
C TRP A 6 -39.90 44.58 -45.43
N ARG A 7 -39.12 43.94 -44.53
CA ARG A 7 -39.42 43.15 -43.29
C ARG A 7 -40.48 42.02 -43.27
N ARG A 8 -40.10 40.83 -42.74
CA ARG A 8 -40.17 40.47 -41.29
C ARG A 8 -39.61 39.06 -40.94
N LEU A 9 -38.90 39.02 -39.81
CA LEU A 9 -38.66 37.92 -38.85
C LEU A 9 -37.73 36.75 -39.21
N ILE A 10 -36.46 36.89 -38.79
CA ILE A 10 -35.50 35.81 -38.53
C ILE A 10 -35.74 35.29 -37.11
N SER A 11 -36.10 34.03 -36.97
CA SER A 11 -36.07 33.32 -35.69
C SER A 11 -34.64 32.83 -35.44
N PHE A 12 -33.99 33.34 -34.40
CA PHE A 12 -32.74 32.79 -33.89
C PHE A 12 -33.05 31.49 -33.13
N LEU A 13 -32.60 30.36 -33.66
CA LEU A 13 -32.49 29.13 -32.89
C LEU A 13 -31.13 29.19 -32.16
N LEU A 14 -31.15 29.53 -30.86
CA LEU A 14 -30.00 29.30 -29.99
C LEU A 14 -29.86 27.79 -29.79
N CYS A 15 -28.86 27.19 -30.43
CA CYS A 15 -28.41 25.85 -30.08
C CYS A 15 -27.60 25.96 -28.79
N LEU A 16 -28.21 25.65 -27.64
CA LEU A 16 -27.46 25.42 -26.41
C LEU A 16 -26.62 24.16 -26.62
N ILE A 17 -25.30 24.32 -26.74
CA ILE A 17 -24.37 23.22 -26.51
C ILE A 17 -24.35 23.02 -25.00
N ALA A 18 -25.19 22.11 -24.51
CA ALA A 18 -25.04 21.58 -23.17
C ALA A 18 -23.71 20.82 -23.14
N GLY A 19 -22.69 21.40 -22.50
CA GLY A 19 -21.48 20.69 -22.17
C GLY A 19 -21.85 19.48 -21.33
N GLN A 20 -21.66 18.28 -21.87
CA GLN A 20 -21.65 17.07 -21.06
C GLN A 20 -20.45 17.20 -20.12
N SER A 21 -20.72 17.58 -18.87
CA SER A 21 -19.80 17.30 -17.77
C SER A 21 -19.65 15.78 -17.72
N VAL A 22 -18.54 15.27 -18.23
CA VAL A 22 -18.15 13.88 -17.97
C VAL A 22 -18.02 13.79 -16.45
N LEU A 23 -18.97 13.11 -15.81
CA LEU A 23 -18.79 12.62 -14.46
C LEU A 23 -17.61 11.65 -14.53
N ILE A 24 -16.41 12.12 -14.22
CA ILE A 24 -15.25 11.26 -14.00
C ILE A 24 -15.62 10.44 -12.77
N ALA A 25 -15.80 9.13 -12.94
CA ALA A 25 -16.00 8.21 -11.81
C ALA A 25 -14.77 8.25 -10.90
N ASP A 26 -14.95 7.89 -9.62
CA ASP A 26 -13.82 7.76 -8.69
C ASP A 26 -12.76 6.84 -9.31
N GLU A 27 -11.51 7.29 -9.38
CA GLU A 27 -10.44 6.55 -10.04
C GLU A 27 -9.10 6.69 -9.32
N LEU A 28 -8.25 5.66 -9.47
CA LEU A 28 -6.84 5.70 -9.09
C LEU A 28 -6.00 5.96 -10.32
N ARG A 29 -5.37 7.14 -10.38
CA ARG A 29 -4.52 7.55 -11.50
C ARG A 29 -3.06 7.35 -11.14
N LEU A 30 -2.35 6.53 -11.91
CA LEU A 30 -0.91 6.34 -11.71
C LEU A 30 -0.16 7.65 -11.99
N ILE A 31 0.52 8.19 -10.98
CA ILE A 31 1.41 9.35 -11.07
C ILE A 31 2.81 8.88 -11.48
N ARG A 32 3.32 7.88 -10.75
CA ARG A 32 4.71 7.40 -10.87
C ARG A 32 4.76 5.89 -10.68
N TYR A 33 5.69 5.26 -11.38
CA TYR A 33 6.14 3.91 -11.06
C TYR A 33 7.66 3.90 -10.95
N THR A 34 8.18 3.43 -9.82
CA THR A 34 9.62 3.25 -9.59
C THR A 34 9.94 1.76 -9.57
N ASP A 35 10.80 1.33 -10.48
CA ASP A 35 11.44 0.02 -10.42
C ASP A 35 12.46 0.01 -9.27
N LEU A 36 12.10 -0.67 -8.19
CA LEU A 36 12.86 -0.68 -6.94
C LEU A 36 14.13 -1.53 -7.02
N TRP A 37 14.24 -2.43 -8.00
CA TRP A 37 15.44 -3.23 -8.19
C TRP A 37 16.44 -2.57 -9.13
N ALA A 38 15.98 -2.18 -10.33
CA ALA A 38 16.84 -1.73 -11.41
C ALA A 38 17.14 -0.23 -11.36
N SER A 39 16.22 0.57 -10.83
CA SER A 39 16.32 2.05 -10.86
C SER A 39 16.54 2.67 -9.49
N SER A 40 15.98 2.09 -8.42
CA SER A 40 16.17 2.59 -7.06
C SER A 40 17.53 2.19 -6.47
N PRO A 41 18.20 3.08 -5.72
CA PRO A 41 19.38 2.71 -4.93
C PRO A 41 19.06 1.71 -3.79
N ALA A 42 17.78 1.53 -3.43
CA ALA A 42 17.37 0.59 -2.39
C ALA A 42 17.58 -0.87 -2.81
N ARG A 43 17.43 -1.17 -4.11
CA ARG A 43 17.55 -2.52 -4.70
C ARG A 43 16.67 -3.53 -3.95
N ILE A 44 15.37 -3.25 -3.93
CA ILE A 44 14.34 -4.09 -3.32
C ILE A 44 13.87 -5.06 -4.41
N ALA A 45 14.09 -6.34 -4.21
CA ALA A 45 13.81 -7.38 -5.21
C ALA A 45 12.34 -7.76 -5.17
N ASP A 46 11.77 -7.85 -3.97
CA ASP A 46 10.43 -8.36 -3.75
C ASP A 46 9.68 -7.50 -2.71
N ALA A 47 9.27 -6.30 -3.16
CA ALA A 47 8.65 -5.33 -2.27
C ALA A 47 7.24 -5.78 -1.85
N ALA A 48 7.07 -6.03 -0.55
CA ALA A 48 5.82 -6.52 0.02
C ALA A 48 5.10 -5.45 0.83
N GLY A 49 5.57 -5.11 2.03
CA GLY A 49 4.95 -4.10 2.89
C GLY A 49 5.47 -2.68 2.64
N ILE A 50 4.65 -1.67 2.94
CA ILE A 50 5.06 -0.26 2.93
C ILE A 50 4.33 0.56 4.00
N THR A 51 5.04 1.51 4.61
CA THR A 51 4.45 2.49 5.53
C THR A 51 5.16 3.84 5.46
N TYR A 52 4.45 4.90 5.83
CA TYR A 52 4.99 6.26 5.88
C TYR A 52 5.45 6.66 7.29
N LEU A 53 6.64 7.27 7.36
CA LEU A 53 7.21 7.87 8.56
C LEU A 53 7.05 9.40 8.50
N PRO A 54 5.99 9.98 9.10
CA PRO A 54 5.68 11.40 8.94
C PRO A 54 6.76 12.32 9.48
N GLU A 55 7.43 11.96 10.57
CA GLU A 55 8.48 12.78 11.16
C GLU A 55 9.75 12.84 10.30
N LEU A 56 9.99 11.81 9.49
CA LEU A 56 11.15 11.74 8.60
C LEU A 56 10.82 12.09 7.15
N LYS A 57 9.53 12.17 6.80
CA LYS A 57 9.02 12.31 5.43
C LYS A 57 9.58 11.24 4.49
N ARG A 58 9.49 9.98 4.94
CA ARG A 58 10.13 8.82 4.28
C ARG A 58 9.20 7.62 4.27
N LEU A 59 9.46 6.71 3.35
CA LEU A 59 8.83 5.40 3.30
C LEU A 59 9.72 4.38 4.01
N LEU A 60 9.12 3.44 4.75
CA LEU A 60 9.73 2.15 5.06
C LEU A 60 9.07 1.11 4.18
N ILE A 61 9.88 0.34 3.45
CA ILE A 61 9.44 -0.74 2.56
C ILE A 61 10.06 -2.04 3.06
N SER A 62 9.25 -3.09 3.23
CA SER A 62 9.76 -4.44 3.50
C SER A 62 9.94 -5.21 2.20
N ASP A 63 10.95 -6.08 2.22
CA ASP A 63 11.17 -7.09 1.20
C ASP A 63 10.93 -8.46 1.83
N SER A 64 9.90 -9.17 1.35
CA SER A 64 9.46 -10.42 1.98
C SER A 64 10.40 -11.58 1.71
N GLU A 65 11.11 -11.56 0.57
CA GLU A 65 11.84 -12.73 0.07
C GLU A 65 13.34 -12.49 -0.15
N ILE A 66 13.86 -11.26 0.01
CA ILE A 66 15.27 -10.97 -0.28
C ILE A 66 16.24 -11.88 0.49
N SER A 67 15.88 -12.38 1.66
CA SER A 67 16.71 -13.34 2.41
C SER A 67 16.85 -14.70 1.72
N GLU A 68 15.87 -15.14 0.95
CA GLU A 68 15.83 -16.45 0.29
C GLU A 68 16.87 -16.56 -0.82
N TYR A 69 17.26 -15.44 -1.43
CA TYR A 69 18.34 -15.37 -2.40
C TYR A 69 19.68 -15.87 -1.85
N GLY A 70 19.89 -15.83 -0.53
CA GLY A 70 21.08 -16.38 0.11
C GLY A 70 22.40 -15.88 -0.48
N GLN A 71 23.08 -16.72 -1.26
CA GLN A 71 24.36 -16.39 -1.92
C GLN A 71 24.24 -16.03 -3.40
N LEU A 72 23.02 -15.98 -3.94
CA LEU A 72 22.77 -15.61 -5.32
C LEU A 72 23.24 -14.18 -5.60
N LYS A 73 23.64 -14.00 -6.85
CA LYS A 73 24.17 -12.76 -7.37
C LYS A 73 23.30 -12.27 -8.50
N ASP A 74 23.16 -10.97 -8.59
CA ASP A 74 22.52 -10.31 -9.70
C ASP A 74 23.30 -10.68 -10.99
N PRO A 75 22.65 -11.29 -12.00
CA PRO A 75 23.32 -11.70 -13.21
C PRO A 75 23.88 -10.52 -14.04
N LYS A 76 23.33 -9.32 -13.87
CA LYS A 76 23.76 -8.10 -14.58
C LYS A 76 24.98 -7.44 -13.94
N THR A 77 25.00 -7.36 -12.61
CA THR A 77 26.05 -6.62 -11.88
C THR A 77 27.08 -7.52 -11.21
N GLY A 78 26.78 -8.80 -11.00
CA GLY A 78 27.61 -9.74 -10.24
C GLY A 78 27.65 -9.50 -8.72
N GLU A 79 26.89 -8.53 -8.23
CA GLU A 79 26.76 -8.23 -6.80
C GLU A 79 25.84 -9.24 -6.10
N LYS A 80 26.09 -9.49 -4.81
CA LYS A 80 25.14 -10.26 -3.98
C LYS A 80 23.79 -9.54 -3.92
N ILE A 81 22.71 -10.29 -4.09
CA ILE A 81 21.35 -9.78 -3.99
C ILE A 81 21.04 -9.51 -2.52
N PHE A 82 21.12 -10.54 -1.67
CA PHE A 82 20.94 -10.36 -0.23
C PHE A 82 22.20 -9.80 0.44
N LYS A 83 22.05 -8.62 1.04
CA LYS A 83 23.11 -7.93 1.81
C LYS A 83 22.82 -7.91 3.32
N GLY A 84 21.96 -8.83 3.80
CA GLY A 84 21.60 -8.93 5.22
C GLY A 84 20.57 -7.90 5.68
N ARG A 85 19.76 -7.36 4.75
CA ARG A 85 18.77 -6.29 5.00
C ARG A 85 17.46 -6.64 4.30
N ASN A 86 16.34 -6.35 4.95
CA ASN A 86 14.99 -6.64 4.46
C ASN A 86 13.99 -5.49 4.70
N ILE A 87 14.43 -4.38 5.33
CA ILE A 87 13.63 -3.16 5.47
C ILE A 87 14.43 -1.98 4.94
N PHE A 88 13.82 -1.14 4.11
CA PHE A 88 14.48 -0.04 3.40
C PHE A 88 13.79 1.29 3.66
N GLU A 89 14.55 2.28 4.15
CA GLU A 89 14.08 3.64 4.38
C GLU A 89 14.41 4.53 3.19
N CYS A 90 13.39 4.95 2.45
CA CYS A 90 13.54 5.64 1.17
C CYS A 90 12.85 7.00 1.16
N SER A 91 13.23 7.87 0.22
CA SER A 91 12.40 9.02 -0.18
C SER A 91 11.05 8.54 -0.74
N LEU A 92 10.08 9.46 -0.86
CA LEU A 92 8.73 9.15 -1.34
C LEU A 92 8.71 8.58 -2.77
N ASP A 93 9.63 9.02 -3.64
CA ASP A 93 9.82 8.47 -4.99
C ASP A 93 10.71 7.22 -5.05
N ALA A 94 11.22 6.78 -3.89
CA ALA A 94 12.24 5.75 -3.71
C ALA A 94 13.55 5.94 -4.50
N MET A 95 13.87 7.17 -4.93
CA MET A 95 15.12 7.48 -5.65
C MET A 95 16.29 7.81 -4.72
N THR A 96 16.04 7.92 -3.41
CA THR A 96 17.08 8.04 -2.38
C THR A 96 16.90 6.96 -1.32
N LEU A 97 17.92 6.13 -1.12
CA LEU A 97 18.02 5.23 0.03
C LEU A 97 18.68 6.00 1.18
N HIS A 98 17.95 6.19 2.27
CA HIS A 98 18.51 6.81 3.48
C HIS A 98 19.22 5.79 4.35
N ARG A 99 18.56 4.66 4.62
CA ARG A 99 19.08 3.58 5.47
C ARG A 99 18.42 2.26 5.09
N SER A 100 19.08 1.16 5.44
CA SER A 100 18.52 -0.20 5.35
C SER A 100 18.71 -0.91 6.68
N TYR A 101 17.71 -1.68 7.09
CA TYR A 101 17.67 -2.37 8.36
C TYR A 101 17.47 -3.88 8.17
N GLN A 102 17.73 -4.61 9.24
CA GLN A 102 17.35 -6.01 9.34
C GLN A 102 16.31 -6.10 10.45
N ALA A 103 15.07 -6.45 10.11
CA ALA A 103 14.11 -6.94 11.07
C ALA A 103 14.47 -8.39 11.38
N LEU A 104 14.87 -8.66 12.63
CA LEU A 104 15.10 -10.04 13.08
C LEU A 104 13.77 -10.55 13.60
N PRO A 105 13.13 -11.54 12.96
CA PRO A 105 11.91 -12.14 13.49
C PRO A 105 12.26 -13.05 14.68
N THR A 106 11.30 -13.86 15.12
CA THR A 106 11.52 -14.81 16.22
C THR A 106 12.38 -16.00 15.77
N ASP A 107 12.15 -16.52 14.55
CA ASP A 107 12.98 -17.54 13.87
C ASP A 107 13.39 -17.03 12.47
N PRO A 108 14.62 -16.48 12.32
CA PRO A 108 15.10 -15.91 11.06
C PRO A 108 15.10 -16.85 9.84
N ARG A 109 14.95 -18.17 10.04
CA ARG A 109 14.91 -19.17 8.94
C ARG A 109 13.52 -19.34 8.35
N LYS A 110 12.51 -18.69 8.94
CA LYS A 110 11.10 -18.77 8.56
C LYS A 110 10.48 -17.38 8.53
N SER A 111 11.29 -16.34 8.24
CA SER A 111 10.75 -14.98 8.15
C SER A 111 10.18 -14.76 6.77
N GLU A 112 9.03 -14.13 6.71
CA GLU A 112 8.49 -13.54 5.48
C GLU A 112 7.70 -12.28 5.83
N PRO A 113 8.37 -11.11 5.93
CA PRO A 113 7.73 -9.87 6.35
C PRO A 113 6.87 -9.25 5.24
N VAL A 114 5.64 -9.75 5.10
CA VAL A 114 4.67 -9.34 4.06
C VAL A 114 3.99 -7.99 4.35
N GLY A 115 3.89 -7.58 5.61
CA GLY A 115 3.25 -6.32 6.00
C GLY A 115 4.12 -5.49 6.95
N ILE A 116 4.09 -4.16 6.82
CA ILE A 116 4.77 -3.23 7.75
C ILE A 116 3.91 -1.98 7.99
N ALA A 117 3.82 -1.53 9.24
CA ALA A 117 3.11 -0.31 9.61
C ALA A 117 3.82 0.46 10.73
N TRP A 118 3.88 1.79 10.61
CA TRP A 118 4.29 2.69 11.69
C TRP A 118 3.08 3.10 12.53
N ASN A 119 3.18 2.93 13.85
CA ASN A 119 2.19 3.47 14.77
C ASN A 119 2.72 4.76 15.43
N PRO A 120 2.17 5.93 15.09
CA PRO A 120 2.66 7.20 15.63
C PRO A 120 2.32 7.38 17.12
N LEU A 121 1.30 6.69 17.64
CA LEU A 121 0.83 6.85 19.02
C LEU A 121 1.77 6.16 20.02
N ASP A 122 2.30 5.00 19.67
CA ASP A 122 3.23 4.26 20.52
C ASP A 122 4.69 4.33 20.04
N ARG A 123 4.94 4.90 18.86
CA ARG A 123 6.25 5.09 18.22
C ARG A 123 7.00 3.78 17.94
N HIS A 124 6.26 2.75 17.53
CA HIS A 124 6.83 1.45 17.13
C HIS A 124 6.44 1.09 15.70
N VAL A 125 7.26 0.24 15.10
CA VAL A 125 6.95 -0.41 13.82
C VAL A 125 6.37 -1.77 14.10
N TYR A 126 5.28 -2.11 13.41
CA TYR A 126 4.67 -3.41 13.41
C TYR A 126 4.95 -4.09 12.08
N VAL A 127 5.29 -5.38 12.12
CA VAL A 127 5.49 -6.22 10.95
C VAL A 127 4.56 -7.41 11.07
N VAL A 128 3.88 -7.76 9.98
CA VAL A 128 3.23 -9.05 9.83
C VAL A 128 4.21 -9.97 9.13
N ASP A 129 4.44 -11.12 9.73
CA ASP A 129 5.27 -12.18 9.17
C ASP A 129 4.38 -13.37 8.83
N ASP A 130 4.33 -13.72 7.55
CA ASP A 130 3.40 -14.73 7.05
C ASP A 130 3.86 -16.14 7.47
N ASN A 131 5.13 -16.48 7.29
CA ASN A 131 5.63 -17.80 7.68
C ASN A 131 5.55 -18.05 9.21
N GLU A 132 5.71 -17.02 10.05
CA GLU A 132 5.47 -17.13 11.49
C GLU A 132 3.98 -17.02 11.89
N LYS A 133 3.11 -16.53 10.99
CA LYS A 133 1.69 -16.23 11.23
C LYS A 133 1.50 -15.28 12.42
N ARG A 134 2.31 -14.20 12.45
CA ARG A 134 2.50 -13.34 13.63
C ARG A 134 2.52 -11.86 13.30
N ILE A 135 2.04 -11.08 14.27
CA ILE A 135 2.33 -9.65 14.39
C ILE A 135 3.56 -9.50 15.28
N LEU A 136 4.54 -8.73 14.82
CA LEU A 136 5.82 -8.48 15.47
C LEU A 136 5.96 -6.98 15.70
N ARG A 137 6.17 -6.55 16.95
CA ARG A 137 6.35 -5.14 17.31
C ARG A 137 7.82 -4.84 17.53
N TYR A 138 8.33 -3.80 16.88
CA TYR A 138 9.73 -3.40 16.90
C TYR A 138 9.93 -1.99 17.43
N ARG A 139 10.98 -1.79 18.23
CA ARG A 139 11.47 -0.45 18.54
C ARG A 139 12.00 0.20 17.27
N PHE A 140 11.58 1.43 17.02
CA PHE A 140 12.07 2.20 15.89
C PHE A 140 12.23 3.68 16.26
N ASN A 141 13.46 4.10 16.50
CA ASN A 141 13.82 5.50 16.73
C ASN A 141 15.29 5.77 16.39
N ASP A 142 15.71 7.02 16.53
CA ASP A 142 17.06 7.53 16.22
C ASP A 142 18.24 6.78 16.85
N ARG A 143 18.03 6.06 17.95
CA ARG A 143 19.06 5.32 18.68
C ARG A 143 18.92 3.80 18.59
N SER A 144 17.69 3.29 18.65
CA SER A 144 17.35 1.87 18.55
C SER A 144 16.48 1.67 17.33
N ARG A 145 17.11 1.14 16.28
CA ARG A 145 16.40 0.65 15.08
C ARG A 145 16.03 -0.82 15.29
N PHE A 146 15.48 -1.45 14.25
CA PHE A 146 15.11 -2.86 14.23
C PHE A 146 16.18 -3.77 14.88
N GLY A 147 15.70 -4.80 15.57
CA GLY A 147 16.45 -5.82 16.30
C GLY A 147 15.52 -7.02 16.48
N SER A 148 15.52 -7.70 17.62
CA SER A 148 14.45 -8.65 17.96
C SER A 148 13.13 -7.92 18.26
N PRO A 149 11.96 -8.53 17.97
CA PRO A 149 10.67 -7.97 18.35
C PRO A 149 10.58 -7.82 19.88
N VAL A 150 9.96 -6.73 20.33
CA VAL A 150 9.73 -6.47 21.76
C VAL A 150 8.41 -7.03 22.26
N ALA A 151 7.45 -7.24 21.36
CA ALA A 151 6.19 -7.93 21.65
C ALA A 151 5.70 -8.62 20.38
N THR A 152 4.86 -9.64 20.55
CA THR A 152 4.34 -10.41 19.41
C THR A 152 3.07 -11.18 19.76
N THR A 153 2.21 -11.41 18.77
CA THR A 153 1.02 -12.26 18.90
C THR A 153 0.77 -13.05 17.62
N LEU A 154 0.07 -14.17 17.74
CA LEU A 154 -0.42 -14.91 16.57
C LEU A 154 -1.57 -14.16 15.90
N THR A 155 -1.58 -14.14 14.57
CA THR A 155 -2.74 -13.68 13.79
C THR A 155 -3.83 -14.74 13.75
N SER A 156 -3.44 -16.02 13.79
CA SER A 156 -4.39 -17.12 13.80
C SER A 156 -5.22 -17.17 15.09
N ARG A 157 -6.52 -17.46 14.94
CA ARG A 157 -7.45 -17.66 16.08
C ARG A 157 -8.25 -18.92 15.87
N ASN A 158 -8.20 -19.85 16.83
CA ASN A 158 -8.89 -21.14 16.77
C ASN A 158 -8.62 -21.94 15.47
N GLY A 159 -7.42 -21.78 14.89
CA GLY A 159 -7.04 -22.41 13.62
C GLY A 159 -7.54 -21.70 12.35
N ALA A 160 -8.20 -20.55 12.46
CA ALA A 160 -8.55 -19.67 11.34
C ALA A 160 -7.51 -18.56 11.15
N TYR A 161 -7.60 -17.83 10.02
CA TYR A 161 -6.75 -16.69 9.64
C TYR A 161 -5.26 -17.05 9.57
N THR A 162 -4.96 -18.11 8.83
CA THR A 162 -3.63 -18.69 8.69
C THR A 162 -2.85 -18.12 7.50
N ASP A 163 -3.24 -16.93 7.05
CA ASP A 163 -2.64 -16.26 5.88
C ASP A 163 -2.71 -14.75 6.10
N PRO A 164 -1.99 -14.22 7.09
CA PRO A 164 -1.97 -12.78 7.36
C PRO A 164 -1.07 -12.03 6.38
N GLU A 165 -1.60 -10.97 5.78
CA GLU A 165 -0.89 -10.18 4.78
C GLU A 165 -0.61 -8.75 5.28
N GLY A 166 -0.92 -7.73 4.48
CA GLY A 166 -0.75 -6.33 4.82
C GLY A 166 -1.32 -5.92 6.19
N ILE A 167 -0.66 -4.93 6.79
CA ILE A 167 -1.05 -4.29 8.04
C ILE A 167 -1.12 -2.77 7.87
N ALA A 168 -2.13 -2.14 8.47
CA ALA A 168 -2.26 -0.70 8.60
C ALA A 168 -2.57 -0.32 10.05
N VAL A 169 -2.25 0.92 10.43
CA VAL A 169 -2.56 1.47 11.76
C VAL A 169 -3.64 2.53 11.60
N ASP A 170 -4.73 2.42 12.37
CA ASP A 170 -5.69 3.50 12.49
C ASP A 170 -5.01 4.67 13.23
N PRO A 171 -4.82 5.83 12.58
CA PRO A 171 -4.03 6.92 13.15
C PRO A 171 -4.70 7.57 14.36
N THR A 172 -6.00 7.32 14.58
CA THR A 172 -6.75 7.88 15.71
C THR A 172 -6.69 6.98 16.93
N THR A 173 -6.85 5.67 16.75
CA THR A 173 -6.93 4.72 17.88
C THR A 173 -5.63 3.96 18.13
N GLY A 174 -4.74 3.90 17.15
CA GLY A 174 -3.55 3.04 17.18
C GLY A 174 -3.88 1.57 16.95
N ASP A 175 -5.13 1.24 16.57
CA ASP A 175 -5.52 -0.13 16.27
C ASP A 175 -4.82 -0.61 14.99
N LEU A 176 -4.39 -1.86 15.03
CA LEU A 176 -3.77 -2.55 13.92
C LEU A 176 -4.85 -3.27 13.12
N LEU A 177 -4.90 -3.06 11.82
CA LEU A 177 -5.79 -3.74 10.90
C LEU A 177 -4.94 -4.61 9.97
N ILE A 178 -5.25 -5.90 9.94
CA ILE A 178 -4.51 -6.91 9.19
C ILE A 178 -5.48 -7.59 8.22
N VAL A 179 -5.13 -7.63 6.93
CA VAL A 179 -5.88 -8.45 5.96
C VAL A 179 -5.47 -9.91 6.08
N SER A 180 -6.41 -10.83 5.89
CA SER A 180 -6.12 -12.26 5.85
C SER A 180 -6.71 -12.94 4.61
N GLY A 181 -5.83 -13.55 3.80
CA GLY A 181 -6.05 -14.12 2.45
C GLY A 181 -6.59 -15.56 2.38
N THR A 182 -7.49 -15.95 3.28
CA THR A 182 -7.92 -17.37 3.38
C THR A 182 -9.14 -17.78 2.54
N LYS A 183 -9.46 -17.09 1.43
CA LYS A 183 -10.70 -17.25 0.60
C LYS A 183 -12.01 -16.92 1.32
N ASN A 184 -11.96 -16.65 2.62
CA ASN A 184 -13.00 -16.04 3.42
C ASN A 184 -12.49 -14.68 3.90
N GLU A 185 -12.05 -13.84 2.96
CA GLU A 185 -11.21 -12.67 3.25
C GLU A 185 -11.79 -11.79 4.35
N ARG A 186 -10.91 -11.50 5.31
CA ARG A 186 -11.22 -10.70 6.50
C ARG A 186 -10.23 -9.58 6.67
N VAL A 187 -10.69 -8.55 7.36
CA VAL A 187 -9.81 -7.65 8.09
C VAL A 187 -9.96 -7.95 9.58
N LEU A 188 -8.84 -8.28 10.22
CA LEU A 188 -8.72 -8.50 11.65
C LEU A 188 -8.26 -7.21 12.31
N ARG A 189 -8.82 -6.87 13.47
CA ARG A 189 -8.42 -5.71 14.27
C ARG A 189 -7.81 -6.14 15.58
N TYR A 190 -6.62 -5.63 15.86
CA TYR A 190 -5.92 -5.79 17.11
C TYR A 190 -5.62 -4.42 17.74
N HIS A 191 -5.47 -4.39 19.05
CA HIS A 191 -4.93 -3.26 19.78
C HIS A 191 -3.71 -3.72 20.57
N PHE A 192 -2.71 -2.85 20.71
CA PHE A 192 -1.58 -3.11 21.58
C PHE A 192 -1.65 -2.20 22.81
N HIS A 193 -1.91 -2.80 23.97
CA HIS A 193 -2.00 -2.10 25.25
C HIS A 193 -0.60 -1.86 25.80
N VAL A 194 -0.04 -0.67 25.56
CA VAL A 194 1.32 -0.30 25.99
C VAL A 194 1.53 -0.50 27.51
N GLU A 195 0.53 -0.17 28.32
CA GLU A 195 0.59 -0.28 29.79
C GLU A 195 0.67 -1.74 30.29
N ARG A 196 0.23 -2.70 29.47
CA ARG A 196 0.21 -4.13 29.77
C ARG A 196 1.19 -4.95 28.93
N ASP A 197 1.85 -4.32 27.96
CA ASP A 197 2.71 -4.96 26.97
C ASP A 197 2.00 -6.13 26.26
N GLU A 198 0.72 -5.96 25.91
CA GLU A 198 -0.15 -7.05 25.48
C GLU A 198 -0.98 -6.70 24.24
N PHE A 199 -1.10 -7.66 23.31
CA PHE A 199 -2.02 -7.57 22.20
C PHE A 199 -3.42 -8.05 22.60
N GLU A 200 -4.43 -7.29 22.22
CA GLU A 200 -5.84 -7.67 22.30
C GLU A 200 -6.43 -7.80 20.90
N PHE A 201 -7.16 -8.87 20.63
CA PHE A 201 -8.02 -8.94 19.45
C PHE A 201 -9.33 -8.20 19.73
N ILE A 202 -9.67 -7.23 18.88
CA ILE A 202 -10.81 -6.34 19.08
C ILE A 202 -12.03 -6.82 18.29
N SER A 203 -11.85 -7.08 16.99
CA SER A 203 -12.96 -7.41 16.08
C SER A 203 -12.45 -7.93 14.74
N GLU A 204 -13.36 -8.42 13.91
CA GLU A 204 -13.12 -8.68 12.49
C GLU A 204 -14.33 -8.25 11.65
N PHE A 205 -14.13 -8.12 10.34
CA PHE A 205 -15.22 -8.02 9.38
C PHE A 205 -14.84 -8.63 8.02
N SER A 206 -15.86 -9.09 7.29
CA SER A 206 -15.71 -9.69 5.96
C SER A 206 -15.41 -8.64 4.89
N VAL A 207 -14.50 -8.98 4.00
CA VAL A 207 -14.26 -8.25 2.73
C VAL A 207 -14.44 -9.15 1.49
N ALA A 208 -14.67 -10.45 1.69
CA ALA A 208 -14.72 -11.48 0.65
C ALA A 208 -15.72 -11.24 -0.51
N GLU A 209 -16.79 -10.46 -0.28
CA GLU A 209 -17.78 -10.15 -1.34
C GLU A 209 -17.27 -9.12 -2.36
N HIS A 210 -16.20 -8.39 -2.03
CA HIS A 210 -15.74 -7.23 -2.79
C HIS A 210 -14.26 -7.28 -3.16
N ILE A 211 -13.49 -8.16 -2.54
CA ILE A 211 -12.09 -8.40 -2.86
C ILE A 211 -11.73 -9.85 -2.55
N SER A 212 -10.91 -10.44 -3.42
CA SER A 212 -10.31 -11.76 -3.25
C SER A 212 -8.82 -11.58 -3.09
N ASP A 213 -8.21 -12.39 -2.23
CA ASP A 213 -6.75 -12.47 -2.07
C ASP A 213 -6.09 -11.10 -1.78
N PRO A 214 -6.56 -10.36 -0.75
CA PRO A 214 -5.99 -9.06 -0.42
C PRO A 214 -4.61 -9.22 0.24
N GLU A 215 -3.58 -8.73 -0.44
CA GLU A 215 -2.18 -8.71 -0.03
C GLU A 215 -1.82 -7.43 0.74
N GLY A 216 -2.56 -6.35 0.52
CA GLY A 216 -2.29 -5.04 1.10
C GLY A 216 -3.48 -4.43 1.81
N ILE A 217 -3.19 -3.50 2.71
CA ILE A 217 -4.18 -2.65 3.36
C ILE A 217 -3.60 -1.28 3.66
N ALA A 218 -4.39 -0.22 3.43
CA ALA A 218 -4.09 1.14 3.84
C ALA A 218 -5.30 1.77 4.54
N ILE A 219 -5.06 2.79 5.36
CA ILE A 219 -6.11 3.60 5.98
C ILE A 219 -5.89 5.05 5.55
N HIS A 220 -6.90 5.64 4.93
CA HIS A 220 -6.84 7.03 4.54
C HIS A 220 -6.87 7.92 5.81
N PRO A 221 -5.90 8.85 5.97
CA PRO A 221 -5.63 9.45 7.27
C PRO A 221 -6.69 10.45 7.73
N VAL A 222 -7.57 10.92 6.83
CA VAL A 222 -8.57 11.95 7.14
C VAL A 222 -9.95 11.33 7.43
N ASP A 223 -10.49 10.54 6.52
CA ASP A 223 -11.83 9.94 6.64
C ASP A 223 -11.81 8.53 7.26
N ARG A 224 -10.62 7.96 7.47
CA ARG A 224 -10.40 6.62 8.05
C ARG A 224 -11.03 5.50 7.24
N HIS A 225 -11.21 5.70 5.94
CA HIS A 225 -11.61 4.61 5.06
C HIS A 225 -10.44 3.63 4.88
N ILE A 226 -10.79 2.36 4.78
CA ILE A 226 -9.88 1.22 4.68
C ILE A 226 -9.83 0.81 3.22
N PHE A 227 -8.63 0.67 2.67
CA PHE A 227 -8.37 0.28 1.29
C PHE A 227 -7.66 -1.07 1.32
N ALA A 228 -8.35 -2.14 0.96
CA ALA A 228 -7.76 -3.46 0.79
C ALA A 228 -7.28 -3.62 -0.66
N VAL A 229 -6.07 -4.13 -0.85
CA VAL A 229 -5.36 -4.19 -2.13
C VAL A 229 -5.19 -5.64 -2.55
N SER A 230 -5.55 -5.96 -3.79
CA SER A 230 -5.27 -7.26 -4.41
C SER A 230 -4.87 -7.09 -5.87
N SER A 231 -4.49 -8.18 -6.53
CA SER A 231 -4.15 -8.19 -7.97
C SER A 231 -5.27 -7.66 -8.87
N GLY A 232 -6.54 -7.75 -8.43
CA GLY A 232 -7.70 -7.27 -9.19
C GLY A 232 -7.96 -5.77 -9.08
N GLY A 233 -7.42 -5.10 -8.05
CA GLY A 233 -7.73 -3.70 -7.75
C GLY A 233 -7.75 -3.40 -6.26
N ILE A 234 -8.44 -2.32 -5.89
CA ILE A 234 -8.54 -1.86 -4.50
C ILE A 234 -10.00 -1.73 -4.08
N ALA A 235 -10.38 -2.43 -3.03
CA ALA A 235 -11.71 -2.31 -2.43
C ALA A 235 -11.67 -1.36 -1.22
N GLU A 236 -12.55 -0.38 -1.22
CA GLU A 236 -12.69 0.61 -0.17
C GLU A 236 -13.86 0.30 0.76
N PHE A 237 -13.60 0.42 2.05
CA PHE A 237 -14.55 0.22 3.12
C PHE A 237 -14.52 1.40 4.08
N THR A 238 -15.64 1.71 4.72
CA THR A 238 -15.66 2.58 5.90
C THR A 238 -14.84 1.94 7.05
N ALA A 239 -14.48 2.73 8.06
CA ALA A 239 -13.81 2.23 9.28
C ALA A 239 -14.55 1.10 10.03
N ARG A 240 -15.84 0.86 9.71
CA ARG A 240 -16.68 -0.22 10.26
C ARG A 240 -16.86 -1.40 9.30
N GLY A 241 -16.12 -1.46 8.20
CA GLY A 241 -16.15 -2.59 7.26
C GLY A 241 -17.31 -2.58 6.26
N ARG A 242 -18.06 -1.48 6.13
CA ARG A 242 -19.06 -1.35 5.05
C ARG A 242 -18.38 -0.95 3.74
N PHE A 243 -18.62 -1.71 2.67
CA PHE A 243 -18.14 -1.39 1.33
C PHE A 243 -18.60 -0.02 0.84
N VAL A 244 -17.71 0.65 0.12
CA VAL A 244 -17.90 1.99 -0.46
C VAL A 244 -17.74 1.94 -1.98
N HIS A 245 -16.59 1.46 -2.45
CA HIS A 245 -16.22 1.49 -3.86
C HIS A 245 -15.14 0.45 -4.19
N PHE A 246 -15.02 0.10 -5.48
CA PHE A 246 -13.93 -0.73 -5.99
C PHE A 246 -13.20 0.02 -7.10
N PHE A 247 -11.88 0.17 -6.95
CA PHE A 247 -11.01 0.83 -7.92
C PHE A 247 -10.27 -0.21 -8.76
N GLU A 248 -10.42 -0.10 -10.07
CA GLU A 248 -9.57 -0.82 -11.03
C GLU A 248 -8.23 -0.09 -11.18
N PHE A 249 -7.12 -0.83 -11.29
CA PHE A 249 -5.86 -0.23 -11.70
C PHE A 249 -5.92 0.22 -13.16
N ARG A 250 -5.99 1.54 -13.39
CA ARG A 250 -5.91 2.13 -14.73
C ARG A 250 -4.49 2.62 -14.99
N LEU A 251 -3.65 1.74 -15.54
CA LEU A 251 -2.26 2.04 -15.85
C LEU A 251 -2.15 2.62 -17.28
N PRO A 252 -1.49 3.78 -17.47
CA PRO A 252 -1.26 4.33 -18.80
C PRO A 252 -0.40 3.36 -19.64
N LYS A 253 -0.87 2.98 -20.83
CA LYS A 253 -0.12 2.12 -21.76
C LYS A 253 1.26 2.67 -22.10
N THR A 254 1.43 3.98 -22.03
CA THR A 254 2.69 4.68 -22.29
C THR A 254 3.78 4.39 -21.26
N MET A 255 3.43 3.98 -20.03
CA MET A 255 4.41 3.69 -18.98
C MET A 255 4.90 2.23 -19.00
N ASN A 256 4.24 1.33 -19.76
CA ASN A 256 4.58 -0.09 -19.82
C ASN A 256 4.70 -0.76 -18.43
N VAL A 257 3.84 -0.36 -17.49
CA VAL A 257 3.78 -0.90 -16.12
C VAL A 257 2.73 -2.02 -16.06
N VAL A 258 3.06 -3.10 -15.37
CA VAL A 258 2.12 -4.17 -15.02
C VAL A 258 2.22 -4.41 -13.52
N LEU A 259 1.13 -4.17 -12.79
CA LEU A 259 1.03 -4.55 -11.38
C LEU A 259 0.56 -6.00 -11.29
N ARG A 260 1.49 -6.94 -11.23
CA ARG A 260 1.17 -8.38 -11.20
C ARG A 260 0.67 -8.81 -9.82
N LEU A 261 1.48 -8.53 -8.80
CA LEU A 261 1.21 -8.84 -7.40
C LEU A 261 1.37 -7.55 -6.58
N PRO A 262 0.40 -6.62 -6.65
CA PRO A 262 0.40 -5.46 -5.78
C PRO A 262 0.29 -5.93 -4.32
N GLY A 263 1.17 -5.41 -3.46
CA GLY A 263 1.28 -5.78 -2.06
C GLY A 263 0.72 -4.70 -1.14
N GLY A 264 1.48 -4.39 -0.09
CA GLY A 264 1.18 -3.35 0.88
C GLY A 264 0.93 -1.98 0.28
N ALA A 265 0.21 -1.15 1.05
CA ALA A 265 -0.10 0.20 0.64
C ALA A 265 -0.08 1.19 1.81
N THR A 266 0.22 2.45 1.52
CA THR A 266 0.16 3.53 2.51
C THR A 266 -0.20 4.86 1.87
N PHE A 267 -0.96 5.68 2.59
CA PHE A 267 -1.17 7.07 2.20
C PHE A 267 -0.03 7.93 2.76
N ALA A 268 0.56 8.76 1.91
CA ALA A 268 1.59 9.71 2.28
C ALA A 268 1.47 10.97 1.40
N PRO A 269 2.15 12.07 1.72
CA PRO A 269 2.25 13.22 0.80
C PRO A 269 2.74 12.78 -0.58
N SER A 270 2.37 13.52 -1.62
CA SER A 270 2.89 13.33 -2.98
C SER A 270 4.41 13.31 -3.04
N SER A 271 4.96 12.53 -3.97
CA SER A 271 6.40 12.47 -4.21
C SER A 271 6.90 13.68 -5.02
N ASP A 272 5.99 14.42 -5.64
CA ASP A 272 6.31 15.69 -6.30
C ASP A 272 6.56 16.76 -5.23
N THR A 273 7.75 17.36 -5.29
CA THR A 273 8.16 18.39 -4.34
C THR A 273 7.47 19.73 -4.56
N ASP A 274 6.81 19.91 -5.71
CA ASP A 274 6.04 21.11 -6.03
C ASP A 274 4.60 21.04 -5.50
N ASP A 275 4.11 19.83 -5.15
CA ASP A 275 2.80 19.62 -4.55
C ASP A 275 2.75 20.06 -3.08
N SER A 276 1.54 20.31 -2.57
CA SER A 276 1.35 20.60 -1.15
C SER A 276 1.68 19.36 -0.30
N ASN A 277 2.24 19.54 0.90
CA ASN A 277 2.41 18.42 1.84
C ASN A 277 1.07 17.79 2.29
N ASP A 278 -0.05 18.48 2.07
CA ASP A 278 -1.40 17.99 2.38
C ASP A 278 -2.01 17.21 1.21
N GLU A 279 -1.36 17.20 0.04
CA GLU A 279 -1.79 16.42 -1.12
C GLU A 279 -1.33 14.98 -0.95
N LEU A 280 -2.29 14.07 -0.83
CA LEU A 280 -2.04 12.67 -0.50
C LEU A 280 -2.02 11.81 -1.76
N SER A 281 -0.97 11.01 -1.87
CA SER A 281 -0.88 9.87 -2.79
C SER A 281 -1.10 8.56 -2.04
N LEU A 282 -1.63 7.56 -2.74
CA LEU A 282 -1.61 6.17 -2.33
C LEU A 282 -0.39 5.49 -2.94
N TYR A 283 0.55 5.09 -2.10
CA TYR A 283 1.70 4.29 -2.50
C TYR A 283 1.36 2.81 -2.37
N VAL A 284 1.65 2.03 -3.40
CA VAL A 284 1.39 0.60 -3.48
C VAL A 284 2.66 -0.10 -3.95
N THR A 285 3.18 -1.02 -3.15
CA THR A 285 4.28 -1.90 -3.58
C THR A 285 3.76 -2.93 -4.58
N CYS A 286 4.65 -3.45 -5.40
CA CYS A 286 4.33 -4.53 -6.32
C CYS A 286 5.52 -5.46 -6.44
N ARG A 287 5.24 -6.75 -6.47
CA ARG A 287 6.17 -7.81 -6.87
C ARG A 287 5.72 -8.44 -8.18
N GLY A 288 6.63 -8.99 -8.97
CA GLY A 288 6.28 -9.59 -10.26
C GLY A 288 6.10 -11.10 -10.20
N VAL A 289 7.05 -11.82 -9.60
CA VAL A 289 6.98 -13.27 -9.33
C VAL A 289 7.23 -13.51 -7.85
N ASP A 290 6.31 -14.22 -7.20
CA ASP A 290 6.47 -14.78 -5.85
C ASP A 290 7.47 -15.96 -5.92
N ASN A 291 8.63 -15.84 -5.26
CA ASN A 291 9.64 -16.89 -5.28
C ASN A 291 9.32 -18.03 -4.30
N GLY A 292 8.49 -17.83 -3.27
CA GLY A 292 7.93 -18.91 -2.47
C GLY A 292 7.14 -19.90 -3.34
N GLN A 293 6.36 -19.38 -4.29
CA GLN A 293 5.64 -20.17 -5.29
C GLN A 293 6.55 -20.68 -6.42
N PHE A 294 7.60 -19.92 -6.78
CA PHE A 294 8.52 -20.23 -7.88
C PHE A 294 10.01 -20.10 -7.46
N PRO A 295 10.54 -21.00 -6.61
CA PRO A 295 11.85 -20.83 -5.96
C PRO A 295 13.04 -20.87 -6.93
N GLU A 296 12.83 -21.36 -8.15
CA GLU A 296 13.85 -21.37 -9.21
C GLU A 296 13.82 -20.10 -10.09
N GLN A 297 12.80 -19.24 -9.96
CA GLN A 297 12.54 -18.14 -10.88
C GLN A 297 13.03 -16.75 -10.40
N ASN A 298 13.43 -16.60 -9.14
CA ASN A 298 14.18 -15.44 -8.61
C ASN A 298 13.81 -14.08 -9.23
N SER A 299 12.79 -13.42 -8.69
CA SER A 299 12.24 -12.17 -9.19
C SER A 299 13.00 -10.91 -8.75
N LEU A 300 13.69 -10.26 -9.67
CA LEU A 300 14.38 -9.00 -9.41
C LEU A 300 13.56 -7.82 -9.94
N ASP A 301 12.31 -7.69 -9.48
CA ASP A 301 11.30 -6.83 -10.12
C ASP A 301 10.35 -6.10 -9.16
N GLY A 302 10.78 -5.90 -7.92
CA GLY A 302 10.10 -5.05 -6.95
C GLY A 302 9.80 -3.67 -7.54
N GLY A 303 8.58 -3.19 -7.30
CA GLY A 303 8.07 -1.93 -7.82
C GLY A 303 7.34 -1.11 -6.75
N LEU A 304 7.31 0.20 -6.96
CA LEU A 304 6.52 1.15 -6.17
C LEU A 304 5.67 1.98 -7.12
N ALA A 305 4.36 1.81 -7.03
CA ALA A 305 3.39 2.63 -7.73
C ALA A 305 2.88 3.74 -6.81
N GLU A 306 2.80 4.96 -7.33
CA GLU A 306 2.18 6.10 -6.68
C GLU A 306 0.91 6.46 -7.43
N PHE A 307 -0.21 6.48 -6.71
CA PHE A 307 -1.52 6.79 -7.26
C PHE A 307 -2.12 8.05 -6.64
N GLU A 308 -2.73 8.86 -7.48
CA GLU A 308 -3.67 9.88 -7.05
C GLU A 308 -5.07 9.27 -6.90
N LEU A 309 -5.75 9.60 -5.81
CA LEU A 309 -7.15 9.24 -5.62
C LEU A 309 -8.06 10.38 -6.08
N LEU A 310 -8.61 10.24 -7.29
CA LEU A 310 -9.55 11.20 -7.84
C LEU A 310 -10.97 10.81 -7.41
N ARG A 311 -11.65 11.73 -6.71
CA ARG A 311 -13.04 11.55 -6.26
C ARG A 311 -13.97 12.46 -7.02
N THR A 312 -15.04 11.89 -7.53
CA THR A 312 -16.18 12.65 -8.02
C THR A 312 -16.84 13.36 -6.85
N PRO A 313 -17.08 14.68 -6.91
CA PRO A 313 -17.86 15.35 -5.90
C PRO A 313 -19.26 14.72 -5.82
N LYS A 314 -19.59 14.06 -4.71
CA LYS A 314 -20.96 13.57 -4.49
C LYS A 314 -21.88 14.79 -4.36
N PRO A 315 -23.01 14.86 -5.09
CA PRO A 315 -23.94 15.96 -4.92
C PRO A 315 -24.38 15.99 -3.45
N LYS A 316 -24.36 17.19 -2.85
CA LYS A 316 -24.90 17.39 -1.50
C LYS A 316 -26.35 16.93 -1.53
N ARG A 317 -26.70 16.00 -0.65
CA ARG A 317 -28.10 15.67 -0.40
C ARG A 317 -28.67 16.84 0.40
N ASP A 318 -29.58 17.58 -0.23
CA ASP A 318 -30.45 18.54 0.45
C ASP A 318 -31.36 17.82 1.48
#